data_AF-A0AA86MB71-F1
#
_entry.id   AF-A0AA86MB71-F1
#
_cell.length_a   1.000
_cell.length_b   1.000
_cell.length_c   1.000
_cell.angle_alpha   90.00
_cell.angle_beta   90.00
_cell.angle_gamma   90.00
#
_symmetry.space_group_name_H-M   'P 1'
#
loop_
_entity.id
_entity.type
_entity.pdbx_description
1 polymer ?
#
loop_
_entity_poly.entity_id
_entity_poly.type
_entity_poly.pdbx_seq_one_letter_code
_entity_poly.pdbx_strand_id
1 'polypeptide(L)' 'MKSLLADEVTARTARESLLLGLEATGNMMGWIDPQQPAEIAAENMRRLGQMIETLCVVISDLNVAIENPRSGEVTKL' A
#
# COMPACT_ATOMS: atom_id res chain seq x y z
N MET A 1 27.08 1.39 9.91
CA MET A 1 25.92 2.01 10.59
C MET A 1 25.10 2.98 9.73
N LYS A 2 25.31 3.03 8.39
CA LYS A 2 24.60 3.96 7.48
C LYS A 2 23.43 3.34 6.69
N SER A 3 23.19 2.01 6.71
CA SER A 3 22.14 1.40 5.88
C SER A 3 20.78 1.28 6.58
N LEU A 4 20.72 0.85 7.85
CA LEU A 4 19.43 0.63 8.55
C LEU A 4 18.57 1.89 8.70
N LEU A 5 19.18 3.05 8.99
CA LEU A 5 18.45 4.32 9.10
C LEU A 5 17.92 4.83 7.75
N ALA A 6 18.62 4.53 6.65
CA ALA A 6 18.16 4.88 5.32
C ALA A 6 16.99 3.98 4.91
N ASP A 7 17.09 2.68 5.20
CA ASP A 7 16.06 1.69 4.89
C ASP A 7 14.74 1.98 5.65
N GLU A 8 14.81 2.40 6.91
CA GLU A 8 13.62 2.76 7.69
C GLU A 8 12.96 4.05 7.16
N VAL A 9 13.74 5.09 6.86
CA VAL A 9 13.21 6.34 6.32
C VAL A 9 12.54 6.09 4.97
N THR A 10 13.17 5.31 4.09
CA THR A 10 12.58 4.91 2.82
C THR A 10 11.28 4.11 3.00
N ALA A 11 11.24 3.16 3.94
CA ALA A 11 10.03 2.39 4.24
C ALA A 11 8.89 3.28 4.77
N ARG A 12 9.19 4.25 5.64
CA ARG A 12 8.20 5.23 6.14
C ARG A 12 7.66 6.11 5.02
N THR A 13 8.53 6.66 4.17
CA THR A 13 8.11 7.48 3.03
C THR A 13 7.26 6.68 2.03
N ALA A 14 7.64 5.42 1.76
CA ALA A 14 6.84 4.53 0.92
C ALA A 14 5.45 4.29 1.52
N ARG A 15 5.37 4.01 2.83
CA ARG A 15 4.10 3.80 3.54
C ARG A 15 3.21 5.04 3.45
N GLU A 16 3.74 6.23 3.70
CA GLU A 16 3.00 7.50 3.60
C GLU A 16 2.47 7.73 2.18
N SER A 17 3.31 7.48 1.17
CA SER A 17 2.89 7.59 -0.24
C SER A 17 1.79 6.60 -0.60
N LEU A 18 1.85 5.38 -0.08
CA LEU A 18 0.82 4.35 -0.30
C LEU A 18 -0.48 4.66 0.44
N LEU A 19 -0.43 5.27 1.63
CA LEU A 19 -1.62 5.75 2.34
C LEU A 19 -2.35 6.83 1.53
N LEU A 20 -1.62 7.75 0.91
CA LEU A 20 -2.21 8.73 -0.02
C LEU A 20 -2.83 8.05 -1.25
N GLY A 21 -2.15 7.03 -1.80
CA GLY A 21 -2.68 6.22 -2.89
C GLY A 21 -3.96 5.46 -2.52
N LEU A 22 -4.04 4.97 -1.28
CA LEU A 22 -5.21 4.29 -0.74
C LEU A 22 -6.40 5.25 -0.63
N GLU A 23 -6.18 6.44 -0.09
CA GLU A 23 -7.19 7.50 -0.02
C GLU A 23 -7.70 7.88 -1.42
N ALA A 24 -6.79 8.11 -2.37
CA ALA A 24 -7.15 8.43 -3.75
C ALA A 24 -7.99 7.31 -4.40
N THR A 25 -7.63 6.05 -4.14
CA THR A 25 -8.38 4.89 -4.66
C THR A 25 -9.76 4.76 -4.03
N GLY A 26 -9.88 5.00 -2.73
CA GLY A 26 -11.17 5.06 -2.03
C GLY A 26 -12.08 6.16 -2.58
N ASN A 27 -11.52 7.34 -2.86
CA ASN A 27 -12.27 8.45 -3.45
C ASN A 27 -12.81 8.12 -4.86
N MET A 28 -12.11 7.28 -5.63
CA MET A 28 -12.57 6.82 -6.95
C MET A 28 -13.79 5.89 -6.85
N MET A 29 -13.99 5.15 -5.75
CA MET A 29 -15.21 4.34 -5.58
C MET A 29 -16.48 5.20 -5.49
N GLY A 30 -16.36 6.47 -5.11
CA GLY A 30 -17.47 7.43 -5.12
C GLY A 30 -17.80 7.97 -6.52
N TRP A 31 -16.93 7.77 -7.51
CA TRP A 31 -17.10 8.25 -8.88
C TRP A 31 -17.70 7.14 -9.74
N ILE A 32 -19.02 6.99 -9.69
CA ILE A 32 -19.78 6.17 -10.64
C ILE A 32 -20.24 7.08 -11.78
N ASP A 33 -19.79 6.80 -13.00
CA ASP A 33 -20.37 7.40 -14.20
C ASP A 33 -21.77 6.77 -14.43
N PRO A 34 -22.86 7.53 -14.29
CA PRO A 34 -24.22 7.01 -14.44
C PRO A 34 -24.54 6.58 -15.88
N GLN A 35 -23.74 6.97 -16.87
CA GLN A 35 -23.89 6.54 -18.27
C GLN A 35 -23.16 5.22 -18.54
N GLN A 36 -22.36 4.74 -17.60
CA GLN A 36 -21.56 3.54 -17.78
C GLN A 36 -22.44 2.28 -17.72
N PRO A 37 -22.27 1.32 -18.66
CA PRO A 37 -22.95 0.04 -18.59
C PRO A 37 -22.69 -0.68 -17.26
N ALA A 38 -23.72 -1.30 -16.69
CA ALA A 38 -23.64 -1.92 -15.36
C ALA A 38 -22.52 -2.96 -15.22
N GLU A 39 -22.26 -3.74 -16.27
CA GLU A 39 -21.15 -4.72 -16.31
C GLU A 39 -19.78 -4.05 -16.21
N ILE A 40 -19.60 -2.92 -16.88
CA ILE A 40 -18.36 -2.13 -16.86
C ILE A 40 -18.19 -1.48 -15.49
N ALA A 41 -19.26 -0.91 -14.93
CA ALA A 41 -19.24 -0.34 -13.58
C ALA A 41 -18.86 -1.40 -12.53
N ALA A 42 -19.45 -2.60 -12.61
CA ALA A 42 -19.14 -3.71 -11.72
C ALA A 42 -17.67 -4.17 -11.84
N GLU A 43 -17.15 -4.30 -13.07
CA GLU A 43 -15.76 -4.66 -13.31
C GLU A 43 -14.78 -3.59 -12.79
N ASN A 44 -15.10 -2.31 -12.95
CA ASN A 44 -14.30 -1.22 -12.41
C ASN A 44 -14.30 -1.23 -10.86
N MET A 45 -15.45 -1.46 -10.23
CA MET A 45 -15.54 -1.60 -8.78
C MET A 45 -14.73 -2.79 -8.27
N ARG A 46 -14.77 -3.91 -8.99
CA ARG A 46 -13.94 -5.09 -8.67
C ARG A 46 -12.45 -4.75 -8.75
N ARG A 47 -12.01 -4.06 -9.80
CA ARG A 47 -10.61 -3.63 -9.96
C ARG A 47 -10.17 -2.66 -8.85
N LEU A 48 -11.01 -1.68 -8.52
CA LEU A 48 -10.76 -0.76 -7.41
C LEU A 48 -10.63 -1.51 -6.08
N GLY A 49 -11.51 -2.48 -5.82
CA GLY A 49 -11.42 -3.35 -4.65
C GLY A 49 -10.07 -4.09 -4.57
N GLN A 50 -9.61 -4.66 -5.68
CA GLN A 50 -8.31 -5.34 -5.76
C GLN A 50 -7.13 -4.39 -5.53
N MET A 51 -7.22 -3.16 -6.03
CA MET A 51 -6.20 -2.12 -5.77
C MET A 51 -6.13 -1.77 -4.28
N ILE A 52 -7.28 -1.56 -3.63
CA ILE A 52 -7.36 -1.30 -2.19
C ILE A 52 -6.75 -2.45 -1.40
N GLU A 53 -7.12 -3.69 -1.70
CA GLU A 53 -6.58 -4.87 -1.03
C GLU A 53 -5.05 -4.95 -1.14
N THR A 54 -4.53 -4.73 -2.35
CA THR A 54 -3.07 -4.72 -2.60
C THR A 54 -2.36 -3.64 -1.79
N LEU A 55 -2.90 -2.42 -1.78
CA LEU A 55 -2.33 -1.31 -1.01
C LEU A 55 -2.34 -1.61 0.48
N CYS A 56 -3.43 -2.17 1.01
CA CYS A 56 -3.53 -2.55 2.42
C CYS A 56 -2.48 -3.60 2.82
N VAL A 57 -2.25 -4.62 1.99
CA VAL A 57 -1.22 -5.64 2.24
C VAL A 57 0.17 -5.01 2.27
N VAL A 58 0.53 -4.22 1.25
CA VAL A 58 1.87 -3.59 1.19
C VAL A 58 2.10 -2.61 2.34
N ILE A 59 1.10 -1.81 2.70
CA ILE A 59 1.17 -0.91 3.86
C ILE A 59 1.38 -1.70 5.16
N SER A 60 0.70 -2.84 5.31
CA SER A 60 0.85 -3.71 6.48
C SER A 60 2.25 -4.32 6.56
N ASP A 61 2.80 -4.80 5.44
CA ASP A 61 4.16 -5.32 5.36
C ASP A 61 5.20 -4.23 5.73
N LEU A 62 4.99 -3.01 5.25
CA LEU A 62 5.84 -1.87 5.60
C LEU A 62 5.73 -1.52 7.09
N ASN A 63 4.53 -1.57 7.70
CA ASN A 63 4.38 -1.37 9.14
C ASN A 63 5.17 -2.41 9.94
N VAL A 64 5.07 -3.69 9.58
CA VAL A 64 5.84 -4.76 10.23
C VAL A 64 7.35 -4.53 10.07
N ALA A 65 7.81 -4.13 8.89
CA ALA A 65 9.22 -3.86 8.64
C ALA A 65 9.76 -2.63 9.40
N ILE A 66 8.92 -1.60 9.58
CA ILE A 66 9.26 -0.38 10.35
C ILE A 66 9.27 -0.66 11.86
N GLU A 67 8.34 -1.48 12.35
CA GLU A 67 8.23 -1.84 13.78
C GLU A 67 9.26 -2.88 14.21
N ASN A 68 9.67 -3.76 13.28
CA ASN A 68 10.69 -4.78 13.50
C ASN A 68 11.88 -4.60 12.55
N PRO A 69 12.63 -3.48 12.64
CA PRO A 69 13.85 -3.31 11.87
C PRO A 69 14.82 -4.38 12.36
N ARG A 70 15.04 -5.43 11.55
CA ARG A 70 15.85 -6.62 11.88
C ARG A 70 17.03 -6.21 12.76
N SER A 71 16.97 -6.56 14.05
CA SER A 71 18.15 -6.52 14.92
C SER A 71 19.19 -7.41 14.24
N GLY A 72 20.34 -6.85 13.86
CA GLY A 72 21.31 -7.49 12.99
C GLY A 72 21.95 -8.77 13.54
N GLU A 73 21.21 -9.88 13.62
CA GLU A 73 21.77 -11.21 13.76
C GLU A 73 22.34 -11.65 12.41
N VAL A 74 23.58 -11.23 12.19
CA VAL A 74 24.51 -12.04 11.42
C VAL A 74 24.81 -13.28 12.26
N THR A 75 24.00 -14.33 12.12
CA THR A 75 24.46 -15.66 12.50
C THR A 75 25.56 -16.03 11.51
N LYS A 76 26.82 -15.80 11.90
CA LYS A 76 27.97 -16.38 11.21
C LYS A 76 27.85 -17.89 11.38
N LEU A 77 27.58 -18.59 10.27
CA LEU A 77 27.92 -20.01 10.14
C LEU A 77 29.43 -20.12 9.86
#